data_AF-A0A2T6ZLD6-F1
#
_entry.id   AF-A0A2T6ZLD6-F1
#
_cell.length_a   1.000
_cell.length_b   1.000
_cell.length_c   1.000
_cell.angle_alpha   90.00
_cell.angle_beta   90.00
_cell.angle_gamma   90.00
#
_symmetry.space_group_name_H-M   'P 1'
#
loop_
_entity.id
_entity.type
_entity.pdbx_description
1 polymer ?
#
loop_
_entity_poly.entity_id
_entity_poly.type
_entity_poly.pdbx_seq_one_letter_code
_entity_poly.pdbx_strand_id
1 'polypeptide(L)'
;MPPPETIYEEFEFANDMRETQASQFYRPYYVLLNHIFPPEEGYMVYPQYEPPMPSMSVDFRNIFTVRHKSYSVFFLQVKSSEDLSNISSRQEADLQMQEKFRHIIGAVRIGTLFGACAMGTKICIYMLHMGSRQLFRGPELVTEAALADRWNTDILTPEGQGRLCKIVQHIKEKIG
;
A
#
# COMPACT_ATOMS: atom_id res chain seq x y z
N MET A 1 7.30 -12.01 12.26
CA MET A 1 7.46 -11.25 13.52
C MET A 1 6.62 -9.99 13.39
N PRO A 2 5.79 -9.63 14.39
CA PRO A 2 5.08 -8.35 14.36
C PRO A 2 6.10 -7.19 14.40
N PRO A 3 5.81 -6.05 13.74
CA PRO A 3 6.67 -4.87 13.84
C PRO A 3 6.86 -4.41 15.29
N PRO A 4 8.06 -3.91 15.66
CA PRO A 4 8.30 -3.35 16.98
C PRO A 4 7.41 -2.12 17.23
N GLU A 5 7.04 -1.91 18.49
CA GLU A 5 6.16 -0.81 18.93
C GLU A 5 6.66 0.56 18.50
N THR A 6 7.98 0.76 18.48
CA THR A 6 8.64 2.00 18.03
C THR A 6 8.28 2.40 16.59
N ILE A 7 7.90 1.46 15.72
CA ILE A 7 7.43 1.79 14.38
C ILE A 7 6.03 2.41 14.44
N TYR A 8 5.16 1.94 15.33
CA TYR A 8 3.81 2.47 15.50
C TYR A 8 3.83 3.82 16.21
N GLU A 9 4.75 4.04 17.16
CA GLU A 9 5.00 5.35 17.76
C GLU A 9 5.32 6.44 16.72
N GLU A 10 6.06 6.11 15.65
CA GLU A 10 6.34 7.05 14.56
C GLU A 10 5.07 7.42 13.76
N PHE A 11 4.10 6.49 13.65
CA PHE A 11 2.80 6.78 13.03
C PHE A 11 1.91 7.62 13.95
N GLU A 12 1.93 7.36 15.26
CA GLU A 12 1.23 8.18 16.25
C GLU A 12 1.76 9.60 16.27
N PHE A 13 3.09 9.77 16.26
CA PHE A 13 3.74 11.07 16.16
C PHE A 13 3.36 11.81 14.87
N ALA A 14 3.28 11.10 13.73
CA ALA A 14 2.83 11.68 12.46
C ALA A 14 1.36 12.12 12.51
N ASN A 15 0.49 11.36 13.19
CA ASN A 15 -0.93 11.70 13.36
C ASN A 15 -1.14 12.92 14.29
N ASP A 16 -0.28 13.11 15.28
CA ASP A 16 -0.37 14.22 16.24
C ASP A 16 0.09 15.57 15.65
N MET A 17 0.80 15.54 14.52
CA MET A 17 1.16 16.75 13.80
C MET A 17 -0.08 17.43 13.23
N ARG A 18 -0.18 18.76 13.39
CA ARG A 18 -1.33 19.54 12.89
C ARG A 18 -1.42 19.62 11.37
N GLU A 19 -0.30 19.40 10.68
CA GLU A 19 -0.34 19.29 9.21
C GLU A 19 -0.86 17.91 8.86
N THR A 20 -1.65 17.79 7.81
CA THR A 20 -2.26 16.53 7.38
C THR A 20 -1.62 16.02 6.09
N GLN A 21 -0.41 16.50 5.78
CA GLN A 21 0.26 16.22 4.53
C GLN A 21 0.69 14.75 4.44
N ALA A 22 0.55 14.16 3.26
CA ALA A 22 0.98 12.78 3.01
C ALA A 22 2.46 12.53 3.39
N SER A 23 3.29 13.57 3.29
CA SER A 23 4.74 13.53 3.57
C SER A 23 5.10 13.07 4.98
N GLN A 24 4.25 13.33 5.97
CA GLN A 24 4.48 12.91 7.35
C GLN A 24 4.48 11.39 7.50
N PHE A 25 3.68 10.71 6.70
CA PHE A 25 3.56 9.26 6.73
C PHE A 25 4.66 8.55 5.93
N TYR A 26 5.49 9.28 5.15
CA TYR A 26 6.52 8.64 4.32
C TYR A 26 7.60 7.95 5.13
N ARG A 27 8.11 8.59 6.18
CA ARG A 27 9.12 7.98 7.04
C ARG A 27 8.54 6.78 7.82
N PRO A 28 7.40 6.88 8.52
CA PRO A 28 6.77 5.73 9.18
C PRO A 28 6.54 4.55 8.23
N TYR A 29 6.00 4.80 7.03
CA TYR A 29 5.81 3.74 6.03
C TYR A 29 7.13 3.17 5.49
N TYR A 30 8.14 4.00 5.25
CA TYR A 30 9.44 3.52 4.82
C TYR A 30 10.09 2.59 5.86
N VAL A 31 10.04 2.96 7.14
CA VAL A 31 10.57 2.13 8.24
C VAL A 31 9.77 0.84 8.36
N LEU A 32 8.44 0.91 8.36
CA LEU A 32 7.56 -0.26 8.41
C LEU A 32 7.84 -1.23 7.26
N LEU A 33 7.96 -0.72 6.03
CA LEU A 33 8.21 -1.56 4.85
C LEU A 33 9.57 -2.24 4.92
N ASN A 34 10.63 -1.53 5.34
CA ASN A 34 11.95 -2.14 5.50
C ASN A 34 11.98 -3.18 6.62
N HIS A 35 11.15 -3.03 7.65
CA HIS A 35 11.03 -4.04 8.70
C HIS A 35 10.34 -5.32 8.21
N ILE A 36 9.20 -5.17 7.50
CA ILE A 36 8.41 -6.33 7.08
C ILE A 36 8.96 -6.99 5.79
N PHE A 37 9.73 -6.24 4.99
CA PHE A 37 10.48 -6.71 3.82
C PHE A 37 11.98 -6.42 3.99
N PRO A 38 12.67 -7.19 4.86
CA PRO A 38 14.05 -6.91 5.21
C PRO A 38 15.05 -7.25 4.08
N PRO A 39 16.12 -6.46 3.92
CA PRO A 39 17.16 -6.72 2.92
C PRO A 39 17.92 -8.03 3.16
N GLU A 40 17.98 -8.51 4.40
CA GLU A 40 18.56 -9.80 4.76
C GLU A 40 17.82 -10.99 4.10
N GLU A 41 16.53 -10.81 3.80
CA GLU A 41 15.72 -11.78 3.06
C GLU A 41 15.73 -11.52 1.53
N GLY A 42 16.54 -10.57 1.05
CA GLY A 42 16.67 -10.24 -0.38
C GLY A 42 15.63 -9.25 -0.92
N TYR A 43 14.91 -8.57 -0.04
CA TYR A 43 13.96 -7.52 -0.43
C TYR A 43 14.61 -6.13 -0.44
N MET A 44 14.13 -5.24 -1.30
CA MET A 44 14.57 -3.86 -1.37
C MET A 44 13.36 -2.94 -1.50
N VAL A 45 13.26 -1.94 -0.63
CA VAL A 45 12.20 -0.92 -0.65
C VAL A 45 12.71 0.32 -1.38
N TYR A 46 12.06 0.67 -2.49
CA TYR A 46 12.42 1.84 -3.29
C TYR A 46 11.34 2.92 -3.15
N PRO A 47 11.65 4.10 -2.56
CA PRO A 47 10.79 5.26 -2.71
C PRO A 47 10.85 5.73 -4.18
N GLN A 48 9.68 5.94 -4.78
CA GLN A 48 9.53 6.40 -6.14
C GLN A 48 8.61 7.61 -6.16
N TYR A 49 9.10 8.65 -6.82
CA TYR A 49 8.30 9.82 -7.15
C TYR A 49 7.83 9.68 -8.58
N GLU A 50 6.54 9.40 -8.76
CA GLU A 50 5.97 9.23 -10.10
C GLU A 50 5.22 10.49 -10.53
N PRO A 51 5.49 10.99 -11.75
CA PRO A 51 4.74 12.12 -12.28
C PRO A 51 3.25 11.77 -12.39
N PRO A 52 2.37 12.79 -12.38
CA PRO A 52 0.97 12.61 -12.70
C PRO A 52 0.84 11.90 -14.04
N MET A 53 -0.05 10.91 -14.13
CA MET A 53 -0.32 10.31 -15.44
C MET A 53 -1.16 11.28 -16.26
N PRO A 54 -0.94 11.39 -17.58
CA PRO A 54 -1.60 12.42 -18.40
C PRO A 54 -3.13 12.43 -18.34
N SER A 55 -3.74 11.30 -17.94
CA SER A 55 -5.20 11.11 -17.83
C SER A 55 -5.78 11.37 -16.44
N MET A 56 -4.97 11.75 -15.44
CA MET A 56 -5.40 11.97 -14.07
C MET A 56 -4.95 13.33 -13.54
N SER A 57 -5.56 13.78 -12.44
CA SER A 57 -5.27 15.09 -11.86
C SER A 57 -3.80 15.20 -11.42
N VAL A 58 -3.34 16.44 -11.21
CA VAL A 58 -1.94 16.86 -11.02
C VAL A 58 -1.41 16.48 -9.63
N ASP A 59 -1.55 15.22 -9.24
CA ASP A 59 -1.00 14.70 -7.99
C ASP A 59 0.19 13.78 -8.29
N PHE A 60 1.38 14.25 -7.90
CA PHE A 60 2.57 13.42 -7.90
C PHE A 60 2.38 12.27 -6.92
N ARG A 61 2.69 11.05 -7.37
CA ARG A 61 2.46 9.85 -6.56
C ARG A 61 3.73 9.46 -5.84
N ASN A 62 3.66 9.48 -4.52
CA ASN A 62 4.68 8.91 -3.66
C ASN A 62 4.35 7.44 -3.46
N ILE A 63 5.13 6.59 -4.12
CA ILE A 63 4.94 5.14 -4.14
C ILE A 63 6.20 4.49 -3.59
N PHE A 64 6.04 3.61 -2.62
CA PHE A 64 7.08 2.67 -2.27
C PHE A 64 6.89 1.41 -3.09
N THR A 65 7.91 1.00 -3.83
CA THR A 65 7.93 -0.26 -4.55
C THR A 65 8.87 -1.22 -3.84
N VAL A 66 8.36 -2.37 -3.43
CA VAL A 66 9.15 -3.45 -2.86
C VAL A 66 9.52 -4.41 -3.97
N ARG A 67 10.81 -4.73 -4.06
CA ARG A 67 11.34 -5.72 -5.01
C ARG A 67 11.99 -6.86 -4.27
N HIS A 68 11.89 -8.06 -4.85
CA HIS A 68 12.72 -9.19 -4.49
C HIS A 68 13.50 -9.61 -5.72
N LYS A 69 14.82 -9.61 -5.64
CA LYS A 69 15.72 -9.72 -6.82
C LYS A 69 15.34 -8.66 -7.89
N SER A 70 14.93 -9.09 -9.08
CA SER A 70 14.60 -8.20 -10.21
C SER A 70 13.09 -7.97 -10.39
N TYR A 71 12.24 -8.45 -9.48
CA TYR A 71 10.78 -8.40 -9.64
C TYR A 71 10.13 -7.54 -8.56
N SER A 72 9.13 -6.75 -8.96
CA SER A 72 8.28 -6.01 -8.02
C SER A 72 7.25 -6.97 -7.42
N VAL A 73 7.13 -6.93 -6.10
CA VAL A 73 6.35 -7.90 -5.32
C VAL A 73 5.23 -7.25 -4.53
N PHE A 74 5.43 -5.99 -4.18
CA PHE A 74 4.47 -5.16 -3.48
C PHE A 74 4.68 -3.70 -3.84
N PHE A 75 3.64 -2.88 -3.77
CA PHE A 75 3.77 -1.44 -3.81
C PHE A 75 2.76 -0.75 -2.89
N LEU A 76 3.14 0.39 -2.34
CA LEU A 76 2.32 1.19 -1.44
C LEU A 76 2.26 2.62 -1.94
N GLN A 77 1.06 3.12 -2.21
CA GLN A 77 0.83 4.54 -2.43
C GLN A 77 0.41 5.20 -1.12
N VAL A 78 0.99 6.35 -0.79
CA VAL A 78 0.65 7.11 0.44
C VAL A 78 -0.04 8.42 0.06
N LYS A 79 -1.18 8.67 0.70
CA LYS A 79 -2.01 9.89 0.59
C LYS A 79 -2.23 10.51 1.97
N SER A 80 -2.77 11.73 1.97
CA SER A 80 -3.10 12.47 3.20
C SER A 80 -4.15 11.73 4.03
N SER A 81 -4.16 11.95 5.34
CA SER A 81 -5.25 11.49 6.20
C SER A 81 -6.58 12.21 5.89
N GLU A 82 -6.55 13.46 5.43
CA GLU A 82 -7.75 14.23 5.05
C GLU A 82 -8.46 13.65 3.84
N ASP A 83 -7.70 13.06 2.89
CA ASP A 83 -8.23 12.38 1.72
C ASP A 83 -9.22 11.27 2.10
N LEU A 84 -9.06 10.67 3.29
CA LEU A 84 -9.97 9.66 3.80
C LEU A 84 -11.38 10.21 4.01
N SER A 85 -11.54 11.49 4.36
CA SER A 85 -12.86 12.10 4.57
C SER A 85 -13.56 12.45 3.24
N ASN A 86 -12.78 12.71 2.19
CA ASN A 86 -13.29 13.15 0.89
C ASN A 86 -13.62 11.97 -0.05
N ILE A 87 -14.89 11.84 -0.45
CA ILE A 87 -15.34 10.77 -1.37
C ILE A 87 -14.57 10.80 -2.69
N SER A 88 -14.35 12.00 -3.25
CA SER A 88 -13.66 12.16 -4.53
C SER A 88 -12.20 11.73 -4.44
N SER A 89 -11.50 12.08 -3.34
CA SER A 89 -10.12 11.63 -3.11
C SER A 89 -10.03 10.09 -3.01
N ARG A 90 -11.00 9.44 -2.34
CA ARG A 90 -11.08 7.97 -2.27
C ARG A 90 -11.32 7.33 -3.64
N GLN A 91 -12.21 7.91 -4.45
CA GLN A 91 -12.47 7.44 -5.82
C GLN A 91 -11.23 7.58 -6.70
N GLU A 92 -10.56 8.73 -6.64
CA GLU A 92 -9.35 8.97 -7.41
C GLU A 92 -8.23 8.02 -6.99
N ALA A 93 -8.04 7.77 -5.69
CA ALA A 93 -7.07 6.80 -5.20
C ALA A 93 -7.34 5.38 -5.73
N ASP A 94 -8.61 4.93 -5.75
CA ASP A 94 -8.97 3.62 -6.32
C ASP A 94 -8.66 3.55 -7.81
N LEU A 95 -8.98 4.61 -8.57
CA LEU A 95 -8.66 4.70 -10.00
C LEU A 95 -7.14 4.68 -10.25
N GLN A 96 -6.37 5.44 -9.46
CA GLN A 96 -4.92 5.49 -9.55
C GLN A 96 -4.30 4.11 -9.27
N MET A 97 -4.79 3.39 -8.26
CA MET A 97 -4.35 2.02 -7.96
C MET A 97 -4.69 1.06 -9.11
N GLN A 98 -5.92 1.08 -9.63
CA GLN A 98 -6.31 0.25 -10.77
C GLN A 98 -5.39 0.46 -11.97
N GLU A 99 -5.11 1.72 -12.30
CA GLU A 99 -4.25 2.05 -13.43
C GLU A 99 -2.81 1.60 -13.20
N LYS A 100 -2.30 1.75 -11.97
CA LYS A 100 -0.98 1.25 -11.59
C LYS A 100 -0.84 -0.26 -11.82
N PHE A 101 -1.86 -1.03 -11.44
CA PHE A 101 -1.91 -2.47 -11.73
C PHE A 101 -1.93 -2.75 -13.24
N ARG A 102 -2.70 -2.00 -14.04
CA ARG A 102 -2.73 -2.15 -15.51
C ARG A 102 -1.36 -1.90 -16.15
N HIS A 103 -0.59 -0.91 -15.68
CA HIS A 103 0.75 -0.66 -16.19
C HIS A 103 1.76 -1.72 -15.79
N ILE A 104 1.66 -2.23 -14.56
CA ILE A 104 2.64 -3.19 -14.03
C ILE A 104 2.37 -4.61 -14.55
N ILE A 105 1.13 -4.94 -14.97
CA ILE A 105 0.77 -6.30 -15.41
C ILE A 105 1.66 -6.86 -16.54
N GLY A 106 2.19 -6.00 -17.41
CA GLY A 106 3.08 -6.43 -18.50
C GLY A 106 4.48 -6.85 -18.03
N ALA A 107 4.89 -6.43 -16.83
CA ALA A 107 6.25 -6.57 -16.30
C ALA A 107 6.36 -7.57 -15.12
N VAL A 108 5.25 -8.09 -14.63
CA VAL A 108 5.20 -8.98 -13.46
C VAL A 108 5.36 -10.42 -13.87
N ARG A 109 6.32 -11.12 -13.23
CA ARG A 109 6.55 -12.57 -13.42
C ARG A 109 6.05 -13.44 -12.28
N ILE A 110 5.48 -12.84 -11.23
CA ILE A 110 4.90 -13.56 -10.08
C ILE A 110 3.40 -13.80 -10.32
N GLY A 111 2.85 -14.94 -9.85
CA GLY A 111 1.45 -15.30 -10.12
C GLY A 111 0.41 -14.37 -9.46
N THR A 112 0.81 -13.60 -8.46
CA THR A 112 -0.07 -12.64 -7.76
C THR A 112 0.73 -11.41 -7.38
N LEU A 113 0.23 -10.22 -7.74
CA LEU A 113 0.80 -8.94 -7.29
C LEU A 113 -0.09 -8.32 -6.23
N PHE A 114 0.51 -7.85 -5.14
CA PHE A 114 -0.18 -7.10 -4.10
C PHE A 114 0.19 -5.63 -4.17
N GLY A 115 -0.74 -4.77 -3.76
CA GLY A 115 -0.51 -3.36 -3.59
C GLY A 115 -1.42 -2.79 -2.52
N ALA A 116 -1.09 -1.64 -1.98
CA ALA A 116 -1.93 -0.95 -1.03
C ALA A 116 -1.96 0.55 -1.31
N CYS A 117 -3.05 1.19 -0.90
CA CYS A 117 -3.13 2.64 -0.79
C CYS A 117 -3.39 3.00 0.67
N ALA A 118 -2.53 3.83 1.23
CA ALA A 118 -2.66 4.39 2.57
C ALA A 118 -3.24 5.80 2.51
N MET A 119 -4.15 6.12 3.43
CA MET A 119 -4.60 7.47 3.75
C MET A 119 -4.42 7.68 5.25
N GLY A 120 -3.35 8.38 5.63
CA GLY A 120 -2.85 8.34 7.00
C GLY A 120 -2.45 6.92 7.39
N THR A 121 -2.99 6.39 8.49
CA THR A 121 -2.74 5.02 8.98
C THR A 121 -3.70 3.98 8.40
N LYS A 122 -4.78 4.40 7.74
CA LYS A 122 -5.76 3.48 7.17
C LYS A 122 -5.33 3.04 5.79
N ILE A 123 -5.41 1.73 5.54
CA ILE A 123 -5.00 1.12 4.28
C ILE A 123 -6.16 0.43 3.58
N CYS A 124 -6.14 0.49 2.26
CA CYS A 124 -6.90 -0.37 1.36
C CYS A 124 -5.92 -1.27 0.62
N ILE A 125 -6.18 -2.58 0.65
CA ILE A 125 -5.35 -3.60 -0.01
C ILE A 125 -5.97 -4.01 -1.34
N TYR A 126 -5.10 -4.20 -2.32
CA TYR A 126 -5.41 -4.61 -3.67
C TYR A 126 -4.60 -5.86 -4.02
N MET A 127 -5.23 -6.79 -4.73
CA MET A 127 -4.60 -8.02 -5.18
C MET A 127 -4.96 -8.29 -6.63
N LEU A 128 -3.95 -8.48 -7.47
CA LEU A 128 -4.13 -8.86 -8.87
C LEU A 128 -3.64 -10.29 -9.08
N HIS A 129 -4.53 -11.16 -9.56
CA HIS A 129 -4.16 -12.50 -9.99
C HIS A 129 -3.79 -12.48 -11.47
N MET A 130 -2.54 -12.84 -11.80
CA MET A 130 -2.02 -12.67 -13.16
C MET A 130 -2.68 -13.61 -14.18
N GLY A 131 -3.10 -14.80 -13.76
CA GLY A 131 -3.72 -15.79 -14.65
C GLY A 131 -5.12 -15.40 -15.12
N SER A 132 -5.93 -14.78 -14.25
CA SER A 132 -7.28 -14.33 -14.58
C SER A 132 -7.35 -12.83 -14.91
N ARG A 133 -6.28 -12.08 -14.63
CA ARG A 133 -6.21 -10.61 -14.69
C ARG A 133 -7.32 -9.92 -13.89
N GLN A 134 -7.84 -10.60 -12.87
CA GLN A 134 -8.87 -10.07 -11.98
C GLN A 134 -8.22 -9.33 -10.81
N LEU A 135 -8.68 -8.09 -10.60
CA LEU A 135 -8.25 -7.23 -9.50
C LEU A 135 -9.28 -7.27 -8.37
N PHE A 136 -8.83 -7.69 -7.20
CA PHE A 136 -9.60 -7.74 -5.96
C PHE A 136 -9.21 -6.57 -5.06
N ARG A 137 -10.17 -6.08 -4.25
CA ARG A 137 -10.05 -4.85 -3.45
C ARG A 137 -10.67 -5.06 -2.07
N GLY A 138 -10.02 -4.53 -1.03
CA GLY A 138 -10.61 -4.42 0.30
C GLY A 138 -10.39 -5.64 1.23
N PRO A 139 -11.03 -5.62 2.41
CA PRO A 139 -10.68 -6.44 3.56
C PRO A 139 -10.91 -7.95 3.39
N GLU A 140 -11.83 -8.35 2.51
CA GLU A 140 -12.18 -9.77 2.34
C GLU A 140 -11.68 -10.37 1.03
N LEU A 141 -11.03 -9.60 0.13
CA LEU A 141 -10.80 -10.02 -1.27
C LEU A 141 -12.09 -10.53 -1.97
N VAL A 142 -13.25 -10.26 -1.37
CA VAL A 142 -14.59 -10.53 -1.87
C VAL A 142 -15.07 -9.26 -2.57
N THR A 143 -15.62 -9.46 -3.75
CA THR A 143 -16.07 -8.45 -4.70
C THR A 143 -17.06 -7.46 -4.05
N GLU A 144 -16.88 -6.17 -4.37
CA GLU A 144 -17.85 -5.07 -4.11
C GLU A 144 -18.07 -4.62 -2.65
N ALA A 145 -17.00 -4.39 -1.87
CA ALA A 145 -17.11 -3.45 -0.76
C ALA A 145 -17.40 -2.02 -1.27
N ALA A 146 -18.36 -1.33 -0.65
CA ALA A 146 -18.62 0.09 -0.91
C ALA A 146 -17.34 0.90 -0.71
N LEU A 147 -17.13 1.96 -1.50
CA LEU A 147 -15.88 2.75 -1.49
C LEU A 147 -15.48 3.25 -0.10
N ALA A 148 -16.46 3.48 0.79
CA ALA A 148 -16.23 3.88 2.18
C ALA A 148 -15.59 2.78 3.04
N ASP A 149 -15.90 1.51 2.77
CA ASP A 149 -15.46 0.37 3.59
C ASP A 149 -14.08 -0.15 3.17
N ARG A 150 -13.47 0.44 2.14
CA ARG A 150 -12.20 -0.06 1.57
C ARG A 150 -10.98 0.34 2.39
N TRP A 151 -10.97 1.55 2.95
CA TRP A 151 -9.93 2.03 3.87
C TRP A 151 -10.35 1.81 5.34
N ASN A 152 -10.83 0.61 5.65
CA ASN A 152 -11.28 0.26 7.01
C ASN A 152 -10.20 -0.40 7.86
N THR A 153 -9.06 -0.76 7.26
CA THR A 153 -7.98 -1.45 7.97
C THR A 153 -6.99 -0.42 8.51
N ASP A 154 -6.99 -0.22 9.82
CA ASP A 154 -6.08 0.72 10.48
C ASP A 154 -4.85 -0.02 11.03
N ILE A 155 -3.67 0.31 10.52
CA ILE A 155 -2.43 -0.39 10.89
C ILE A 155 -2.01 -0.14 12.35
N LEU A 156 -2.59 0.83 13.05
CA LEU A 156 -2.36 1.03 14.47
C LEU A 156 -3.19 0.07 15.34
N THR A 157 -4.21 -0.57 14.78
CA THR A 157 -5.04 -1.54 15.51
C THR A 157 -4.44 -2.95 15.43
N PRO A 158 -4.57 -3.79 16.47
CA PRO A 158 -4.10 -5.17 16.43
C PRO A 158 -4.65 -5.97 15.23
N GLU A 159 -5.89 -5.69 14.84
CA GLU A 159 -6.51 -6.30 13.66
C GLU A 159 -5.80 -5.88 12.36
N GLY A 160 -5.56 -4.59 12.16
CA GLY A 160 -4.88 -4.10 10.96
C GLY A 160 -3.43 -4.54 10.87
N GLN A 161 -2.72 -4.59 11.99
CA GLN A 161 -1.38 -5.17 12.07
C GLN A 161 -1.39 -6.64 11.65
N GLY A 162 -2.29 -7.43 12.23
CA GLY A 162 -2.45 -8.85 11.90
C GLY A 162 -2.75 -9.09 10.41
N ARG A 163 -3.60 -8.25 9.80
CA ARG A 163 -3.91 -8.31 8.36
C ARG A 163 -2.68 -8.00 7.51
N LEU A 164 -1.95 -6.93 7.82
CA LEU A 164 -0.72 -6.57 7.10
C LEU A 164 0.31 -7.70 7.19
N CYS A 165 0.53 -8.26 8.39
CA CYS A 165 1.44 -9.39 8.59
C CYS A 165 1.04 -10.61 7.75
N LYS A 166 -0.24 -10.98 7.71
CA LYS A 166 -0.73 -12.11 6.90
C LYS A 166 -0.45 -11.90 5.41
N ILE A 167 -0.66 -10.69 4.90
CA ILE A 167 -0.38 -10.37 3.50
C ILE A 167 1.11 -10.47 3.19
N VAL A 168 1.96 -9.92 4.06
CA VAL A 168 3.42 -10.01 3.90
C VAL A 168 3.87 -11.46 3.91
N GLN A 169 3.37 -12.29 4.84
CA GLN A 169 3.68 -13.71 4.89
C GLN A 169 3.28 -14.42 3.60
N HIS A 170 2.05 -14.19 3.12
CA HIS A 170 1.57 -14.75 1.86
C HIS A 170 2.40 -14.31 0.65
N ILE A 171 2.86 -13.06 0.62
CA ILE A 171 3.79 -12.56 -0.41
C ILE A 171 5.11 -13.34 -0.34
N LYS A 172 5.71 -13.47 0.85
CA LYS A 172 6.98 -14.17 1.07
C LYS A 172 6.89 -15.65 0.67
N GLU A 173 5.83 -16.34 1.05
CA GLU A 173 5.58 -17.76 0.71
C GLU A 173 5.45 -18.01 -0.79
N LYS A 174 4.94 -17.03 -1.56
CA LYS A 174 4.77 -17.16 -3.01
C LYS A 174 6.02 -16.80 -3.84
N ILE A 175 7.03 -16.20 -3.20
CA ILE A 175 8.28 -15.77 -3.85
C ILE A 175 9.44 -16.69 -3.50
N GLY A 176 9.36 -17.35 -2.34
CA GLY A 176 10.31 -18.36 -1.87
C GLY A 176 10.43 -19.57 -2.79
#